data_AF-A0A0G0Y6Q8-F1
#
_entry.id   AF-A0A0G0Y6Q8-F1
#
_cell.length_a   1.000
_cell.length_b   1.000
_cell.length_c   1.000
_cell.angle_alpha   90.00
_cell.angle_beta   90.00
_cell.angle_gamma   90.00
#
_symmetry.space_group_name_H-M   'P 1'
#
loop_
_entity.id
_entity.type
_entity.pdbx_description
1 polymer ?
#
loop_
_entity_poly.entity_id
_entity_poly.type
_entity_poly.pdbx_seq_one_letter_code
_entity_poly.pdbx_strand_id
1 'polypeptide(L)' 'MDTLILGCTHYPIIQGLVQQVLGDRVTLINPGEELAKILNLSDSEGNDEYFVTDLTPRYAEIAKRFLGKTIEPKLVKLG' A
#
# COMPACT_ATOMS: atom_id res chain seq x y z
N MET A 1 23.10 -9.81 -4.55
CA MET A 1 22.07 -8.81 -4.32
C MET A 1 21.91 -8.69 -2.81
N ASP A 2 22.05 -7.50 -2.26
CA ASP A 2 21.94 -7.17 -0.84
C ASP A 2 20.69 -6.33 -0.53
N THR A 3 20.08 -5.74 -1.56
CA THR A 3 18.89 -4.89 -1.44
C THR A 3 17.89 -5.21 -2.54
N LEU A 4 16.59 -5.19 -2.21
CA LEU A 4 15.49 -5.31 -3.16
C LEU A 4 14.47 -4.19 -2.94
N ILE A 5 14.14 -3.47 -4.01
CA ILE A 5 13.05 -2.50 -4.03
C ILE A 5 11.74 -3.23 -4.31
N LEU A 6 10.72 -3.01 -3.48
CA LEU A 6 9.36 -3.48 -3.69
C LEU A 6 8.67 -2.64 -4.78
N GLY A 7 9.10 -2.83 -6.04
CA GLY A 7 8.76 -1.99 -7.18
C GLY A 7 7.31 -2.04 -7.69
N CYS A 8 6.39 -2.66 -6.96
CA CYS A 8 4.96 -2.65 -7.26
C CYS A 8 4.18 -2.28 -6.00
N THR A 9 3.15 -1.45 -6.14
CA THR A 9 2.30 -0.94 -5.05
C THR A 9 1.67 -2.03 -4.19
N HIS A 10 1.58 -3.27 -4.68
CA HIS A 10 0.96 -4.40 -3.99
C HIS A 10 1.91 -5.19 -3.09
N TYR A 11 3.22 -5.12 -3.33
CA TYR A 11 4.21 -5.95 -2.66
C TYR A 11 4.39 -5.69 -1.15
N PRO A 12 4.14 -4.48 -0.60
CA PRO A 12 4.20 -4.27 0.84
C PRO A 12 3.33 -5.23 1.66
N ILE A 13 2.17 -5.69 1.14
CA ILE A 13 1.31 -6.67 1.83
C ILE A 13 2.04 -7.99 2.11
N ILE A 14 2.94 -8.39 1.21
CA ILE A 14 3.67 -9.67 1.31
C ILE A 14 5.12 -9.46 1.74
N GLN A 15 5.50 -8.26 2.19
CA GLN A 15 6.88 -7.93 2.54
C GLN A 15 7.48 -8.93 3.54
N GLY A 16 6.74 -9.33 4.56
CA GLY A 16 7.20 -10.33 5.53
C GLY A 16 7.51 -11.69 4.88
N LEU A 17 6.69 -12.14 3.93
CA LEU A 17 6.93 -13.39 3.19
C LEU A 17 8.15 -13.24 2.26
N VAL A 18 8.28 -12.10 1.58
CA VAL A 18 9.45 -11.80 0.74
C VAL A 18 10.72 -11.83 1.58
N GLN A 19 10.70 -11.24 2.79
CA GLN A 19 11.83 -11.26 3.72
C GLN A 19 12.18 -12.68 4.16
N GLN A 20 11.17 -13.50 4.48
CA GLN A 20 11.39 -14.91 4.84
C GLN A 20 12.07 -15.72 3.74
N VAL A 21 11.70 -15.48 2.47
CA VAL A 21 12.28 -16.19 1.33
C VAL A 21 13.71 -15.71 1.02
N LEU A 22 13.97 -14.41 1.11
CA LEU A 22 15.28 -13.83 0.80
C LEU A 22 16.28 -13.89 1.97
N GLY A 23 15.77 -14.04 3.20
CA GLY A 23 16.53 -14.02 4.44
C GLY A 23 16.96 -12.62 4.88
N ASP A 24 17.39 -12.49 6.14
CA ASP A 24 17.65 -11.19 6.79
C ASP A 24 18.88 -10.44 6.24
N ARG A 25 19.62 -11.05 5.31
CA ARG A 25 20.76 -10.43 4.63
C ARG A 25 20.35 -9.50 3.49
N VAL A 26 19.08 -9.56 3.05
CA VAL A 26 18.56 -8.69 2.00
C VAL A 26 17.69 -7.59 2.63
N THR A 27 18.05 -6.34 2.39
CA THR A 27 17.25 -5.18 2.78
C THR A 27 16.08 -5.01 1.81
N LEU A 28 14.85 -4.94 2.32
CA LEU A 28 13.67 -4.61 1.54
C LEU A 28 13.36 -3.12 1.66
N ILE A 29 13.16 -2.45 0.53
CA ILE A 29 12.80 -1.03 0.46
C ILE A 29 11.37 -0.90 -0.07
N ASN A 30 10.50 -0.25 0.69
CA ASN A 30 9.14 0.14 0.27
C ASN A 30 9.16 1.59 -0.26
N PRO A 31 9.03 1.82 -1.59
CA PRO A 31 9.03 3.17 -2.15
C PRO A 31 7.90 4.06 -1.63
N GLY A 32 6.75 3.48 -1.25
CA GLY A 32 5.62 4.23 -0.73
C GLY A 32 5.92 4.88 0.63
N GLU A 33 6.61 4.16 1.52
CA GLU A 33 7.06 4.68 2.81
C GLU A 33 8.14 5.76 2.65
N GLU A 34 9.10 5.54 1.74
CA GLU A 34 10.15 6.54 1.46
C GLU A 34 9.56 7.82 0.87
N LEU A 35 8.59 7.71 -0.05
CA LEU A 35 7.89 8.87 -0.60
C LEU A 35 7.08 9.61 0.47
N ALA A 36 6.40 8.90 1.36
CA ALA A 36 5.62 9.52 2.45
C ALA A 36 6.51 10.35 3.38
N LYS A 37 7.72 9.88 3.70
CA LYS A 37 8.71 10.63 4.49
C LYS A 37 9.16 11.90 3.78
N ILE A 38 9.49 11.80 2.48
CA ILE A 38 9.92 12.96 1.67
C ILE A 38 8.83 14.04 1.61
N LEU A 39 7.57 13.62 1.52
CA LEU A 39 6.41 14.51 1.44
C LEU A 39 5.90 14.97 2.83
N ASN A 40 6.52 14.53 3.93
CA ASN A 40 6.07 14.78 5.31
C ASN A 40 4.59 14.36 5.55
N LEU A 41 4.16 13.25 4.94
CA LEU A 41 2.80 12.72 5.08
C LEU A 41 2.65 11.72 6.23
N SER A 42 3.75 11.35 6.89
CA SER A 42 3.76 10.31 7.94
C SER A 42 2.85 10.61 9.12
N ASP A 43 2.59 11.89 9.42
CA ASP A 43 1.76 12.35 10.53
C ASP A 43 0.66 13.35 10.09
N SER A 44 0.35 13.41 8.79
CA SER A 44 -0.64 14.38 8.30
C SER A 44 -2.06 13.88 8.54
N GLU A 45 -2.85 14.62 9.31
CA GLU A 45 -4.31 14.44 9.35
C GLU A 45 -4.94 15.13 8.12
N GLY A 46 -5.58 14.33 7.27
CA GLY A 46 -6.25 14.78 6.06
C GLY A 46 -7.67 14.23 5.96
N ASN A 47 -8.51 14.92 5.20
CA ASN A 47 -9.83 14.41 4.85
C ASN A 47 -9.73 13.60 3.55
N ASP A 48 -9.46 12.30 3.68
CA ASP A 48 -9.26 11.41 2.53
C ASP A 48 -10.59 11.07 1.84
N GLU A 49 -10.64 11.24 0.52
CA GLU A 49 -11.73 10.73 -0.32
C GLU A 49 -11.21 9.64 -1.25
N TYR A 50 -11.92 8.51 -1.32
CA TYR A 50 -11.55 7.35 -2.13
C TYR A 50 -12.53 7.17 -3.28
N PHE A 51 -12.03 6.93 -4.48
CA PHE A 51 -12.83 6.71 -5.68
C PHE A 51 -12.42 5.41 -6.37
N VAL A 52 -13.38 4.66 -6.88
CA VAL A 52 -13.16 3.37 -7.56
C VAL A 52 -14.01 3.26 -8.82
N THR A 53 -13.52 2.52 -9.83
CA THR A 53 -14.28 2.25 -11.06
C THR A 53 -15.17 1.02 -10.95
N ASP A 54 -14.87 0.15 -10.01
CA ASP A 54 -15.65 -1.05 -9.69
C ASP A 54 -15.66 -1.25 -8.17
N LEU A 55 -16.76 -1.76 -7.66
CA LEU A 55 -16.94 -2.05 -6.25
C LEU A 55 -17.38 -3.50 -6.09
N THR A 56 -16.48 -4.32 -5.55
CA THR A 56 -16.75 -5.71 -5.19
C THR A 56 -16.72 -5.86 -3.67
N PRO A 57 -17.40 -6.86 -3.08
CA PRO A 57 -17.27 -7.16 -1.65
C PRO A 57 -15.81 -7.38 -1.23
N ARG A 58 -14.98 -7.91 -2.14
CA ARG A 58 -13.56 -8.16 -1.93
C ARG A 58 -12.73 -6.87 -1.88
N TYR A 59 -13.15 -5.81 -2.55
CA TYR A 59 -12.42 -4.53 -2.53
C TYR A 59 -12.32 -3.97 -1.10
N ALA A 60 -13.42 -3.98 -0.35
CA ALA A 60 -13.45 -3.45 1.02
C ALA A 60 -12.47 -4.19 1.94
N GLU A 61 -12.36 -5.52 1.78
CA GLU A 61 -11.41 -6.33 2.53
C GLU A 61 -9.96 -5.97 2.19
N ILE A 62 -9.64 -5.86 0.90
CA ILE A 62 -8.30 -5.50 0.42
C ILE A 62 -7.93 -4.09 0.88
N ALA A 63 -8.82 -3.11 0.71
CA ALA A 63 -8.60 -1.73 1.11
C ALA A 63 -8.31 -1.63 2.62
N LYS A 64 -9.06 -2.35 3.45
CA LYS A 64 -8.82 -2.41 4.90
C LYS A 64 -7.44 -2.97 5.24
N ARG A 65 -6.97 -4.00 4.52
CA ARG A 65 -5.63 -4.56 4.71
C ARG A 65 -4.51 -3.58 4.34
N PHE A 66 -4.68 -2.81 3.27
CA PHE A 66 -3.69 -1.80 2.84
C PHE A 66 -3.69 -0.57 3.74
N LEU A 67 -4.87 -0.06 4.10
CA LEU A 67 -5.01 1.24 4.76
C LEU A 67 -5.06 1.15 6.29
N GLY A 68 -5.22 -0.05 6.86
CA GLY A 68 -5.40 -0.24 8.31
C GLY A 68 -6.73 0.30 8.86
N LYS A 69 -7.56 0.92 8.01
CA LYS A 69 -8.86 1.51 8.34
C LYS A 69 -9.93 1.07 7.35
N THR A 70 -11.18 1.03 7.81
CA THR A 70 -12.33 0.89 6.91
C THR A 70 -12.52 2.20 6.13
N ILE A 71 -12.84 2.10 4.85
CA ILE A 71 -13.12 3.24 3.98
C ILE A 71 -14.48 3.08 3.30
N GLU A 72 -15.07 4.21 2.91
CA GLU A 72 -16.30 4.27 2.11
C GLU A 72 -16.00 4.90 0.75
N PRO A 73 -15.62 4.09 -0.26
CA PRO A 73 -15.25 4.61 -1.57
C PRO A 73 -16.48 5.01 -2.41
N LYS A 74 -16.33 6.04 -3.23
CA LYS A 74 -17.33 6.48 -4.22
C LYS A 74 -17.11 5.77 -5.56
N LEU A 75 -18.15 5.13 -6.10
CA LEU A 75 -18.10 4.51 -7.42
C LEU A 75 -18.16 5.59 -8.52
N VAL A 76 -17.22 5.56 -9.46
CA VAL A 76 -17.10 6.51 -10.57
C VAL A 76 -17.02 5.75 -11.89
N LYS A 77 -17.79 6.19 -12.89
CA LYS A 77 -17.65 5.68 -14.27
C LYS A 77 -16.69 6.57 -15.03
N LEU A 78 -15.63 5.97 -15.57
CA LEU A 78 -14.76 6.61 -16.55
C LEU A 78 -15.35 6.35 -17.93
N GLY A 79 -15.42 7.40 -18.75
CA GLY A 79 -16.01 7.35 -20.11
C GLY A 79 -15.13 6.63 -21.11
#